data_AF-A0A7G8VNI0-F1
#
_entry.id   AF-A0A7G8VNI0-F1
#
_cell.length_a   1.000
_cell.length_b   1.000
_cell.length_c   1.000
_cell.angle_alpha   90.00
_cell.angle_beta   90.00
_cell.angle_gamma   90.00
#
_symmetry.space_group_name_H-M   'P 1'
#
loop_
_entity.id
_entity.type
_entity.pdbx_description
1 polymer ?
#
loop_
_entity_poly.entity_id
_entity_poly.type
_entity_poly.pdbx_seq_one_letter_code
_entity_poly.pdbx_strand_id
1 'polypeptide(L)' 'MPKLSMHTATVTISLPSDIGSDEEIAALRIAGIPVDALGNAQFGYLFVRNGGGSNRRNIFRWFAGGLPQEPPLP' A
#
# COMPACT_ATOMS: atom_id res chain seq x y z
N MET A 1 5.82 -5.62 -28.55
CA MET A 1 5.52 -6.43 -27.34
C MET A 1 5.10 -5.45 -26.25
N PRO A 2 3.88 -5.52 -25.68
CA PRO A 2 3.51 -4.60 -24.62
C PRO A 2 4.30 -4.98 -23.37
N LYS A 3 5.14 -4.08 -22.89
CA LYS A 3 5.83 -4.24 -21.61
C LYS A 3 4.74 -4.27 -20.54
N LEU A 4 4.47 -5.45 -19.99
CA LEU A 4 3.60 -5.61 -18.83
C LEU A 4 4.18 -4.69 -17.75
N SER A 5 3.55 -3.53 -17.56
CA SER A 5 3.77 -2.69 -16.39
C SER A 5 3.28 -3.52 -15.20
N MET A 6 4.15 -4.38 -14.68
CA MET A 6 3.96 -4.97 -13.38
C MET A 6 3.91 -3.78 -12.43
N HIS A 7 2.70 -3.36 -12.08
CA HIS A 7 2.46 -2.52 -10.93
C HIS A 7 2.90 -3.36 -9.73
N THR A 8 4.20 -3.31 -9.44
CA THR A 8 4.77 -3.92 -8.25
C THR A 8 4.42 -2.99 -7.10
N ALA A 9 3.84 -3.55 -6.04
CA ALA A 9 3.56 -2.78 -4.84
C ALA A 9 4.89 -2.29 -4.26
N THR A 10 4.98 -1.00 -3.96
CA THR A 10 6.15 -0.38 -3.32
C THR A 10 6.39 -1.00 -1.96
N VAL A 11 5.31 -1.28 -1.21
CA VAL A 11 5.36 -1.96 0.08
C VAL A 11 4.26 -3.01 0.12
N THR A 12 4.59 -4.20 0.60
CA THR A 12 3.61 -5.24 0.92
C THR A 12 3.83 -5.68 2.36
N ILE A 13 2.78 -5.58 3.18
CA ILE A 13 2.79 -6.03 4.57
C ILE A 13 1.60 -6.96 4.81
N SER A 14 1.83 -7.99 5.62
CA SER A 14 0.83 -8.98 6.01
C SER A 14 0.65 -8.90 7.52
N LEU A 15 -0.55 -8.54 7.95
CA LEU A 15 -0.90 -8.39 9.36
C LEU A 15 -1.93 -9.45 9.77
N PRO A 16 -1.94 -9.93 11.02
CA PRO A 16 -3.02 -10.75 11.54
C PRO A 16 -4.36 -10.02 11.40
N SER A 17 -5.44 -10.73 11.08
CA SER A 17 -6.77 -10.12 10.96
C SER A 17 -7.42 -9.81 12.30
N ASP A 18 -6.86 -10.31 13.41
CA ASP A 18 -7.30 -10.10 14.79
C ASP A 18 -6.52 -8.99 15.51
N ILE A 19 -5.59 -8.31 14.83
CA ILE A 19 -4.85 -7.17 15.40
C ILE A 19 -5.79 -5.98 15.65
N GLY A 20 -5.54 -5.22 16.73
CA GLY A 20 -6.30 -4.00 17.03
C GLY A 20 -6.15 -2.94 15.93
N SER A 21 -7.18 -2.11 15.74
CA SER A 21 -7.16 -1.06 14.71
C SER A 21 -6.01 -0.06 14.89
N ASP A 22 -5.66 0.30 16.12
CA ASP A 22 -4.55 1.21 16.39
C ASP A 22 -3.19 0.58 16.06
N GLU A 23 -3.01 -0.70 16.38
CA GLU A 23 -1.80 -1.46 16.03
C GLU A 23 -1.68 -1.71 14.52
N GLU A 24 -2.79 -1.93 13.82
CA GLU A 24 -2.83 -2.01 12.36
C GLU A 24 -2.32 -0.70 11.74
N ILE A 25 -2.90 0.43 12.15
CA ILE A 25 -2.52 1.77 11.70
C ILE A 25 -1.05 2.06 12.00
N ALA A 26 -0.58 1.72 13.20
CA ALA A 26 0.82 1.88 13.57
C ALA A 26 1.75 1.04 12.69
N ALA A 27 1.42 -0.22 12.43
CA ALA A 27 2.21 -1.11 11.58
C ALA A 27 2.28 -0.59 10.13
N LEU A 28 1.18 -0.07 9.58
CA LEU A 28 1.16 0.55 8.25
C LEU A 28 2.06 1.78 8.19
N ARG A 29 2.01 2.67 9.19
CA ARG A 29 2.88 3.85 9.26
C ARG A 29 4.36 3.47 9.39
N ILE A 30 4.68 2.48 10.23
CA ILE A 30 6.05 1.96 10.38
C ILE A 30 6.55 1.38 9.05
N ALA A 31 5.67 0.75 8.27
CA ALA A 31 5.97 0.24 6.93
C ALA A 31 6.09 1.33 5.86
N GLY A 32 5.91 2.61 6.20
CA GLY A 32 5.95 3.73 5.26
C GLY A 32 4.69 3.89 4.42
N ILE A 33 3.58 3.27 4.83
CA ILE A 33 2.28 3.40 4.16
C ILE A 33 1.54 4.60 4.80
N PRO A 34 1.20 5.63 4.02
CA PRO A 34 0.32 6.69 4.52
C PRO A 34 -1.06 6.10 4.77
N VAL A 35 -1.57 6.27 5.98
CA VAL A 35 -2.90 5.76 6.39
C VAL A 35 -3.98 6.84 6.28
N ASP A 36 -3.57 8.09 6.13
CA ASP A 36 -4.45 9.24 6.01
C ASP A 36 -5.03 9.35 4.59
N ALA A 37 -6.33 9.60 4.48
CA ALA A 37 -7.04 9.67 3.19
C ALA A 37 -6.38 10.68 2.21
N LEU A 38 -5.85 11.77 2.74
CA LEU A 38 -5.12 12.79 1.98
C LEU A 38 -3.74 12.31 1.52
N GLY A 39 -3.02 11.52 2.34
CA GLY A 39 -1.74 10.94 1.98
C GLY A 39 -1.88 9.86 0.90
N ASN A 40 -2.93 9.04 1.02
CA ASN A 40 -3.31 8.11 -0.03
C ASN A 40 -3.55 8.85 -1.35
N ALA A 41 -4.47 9.81 -1.40
CA ALA A 41 -4.82 10.51 -2.64
C ALA A 41 -3.65 11.27 -3.30
N GLN A 42 -2.71 11.79 -2.51
CA GLN A 42 -1.56 12.55 -3.04
C GLN A 42 -0.37 11.67 -3.43
N PHE A 43 -0.09 10.62 -2.67
CA PHE A 43 1.14 9.85 -2.80
C PHE A 43 0.94 8.46 -3.38
N GLY A 44 -0.31 8.02 -3.65
CA GLY A 44 -0.55 6.71 -4.25
C GLY A 44 -1.93 6.10 -4.00
N TYR A 45 -1.95 4.80 -3.72
CA TYR A 45 -3.14 4.11 -3.25
C TYR A 45 -2.78 2.88 -2.43
N LEU A 46 -3.61 2.61 -1.42
CA LEU A 46 -3.52 1.43 -0.57
C LEU A 46 -4.56 0.40 -1.01
N PHE A 47 -4.09 -0.78 -1.41
CA PHE A 47 -4.92 -1.93 -1.67
C PHE A 47 -4.92 -2.86 -0.46
N VAL A 48 -6.12 -3.22 0.01
CA VAL A 48 -6.28 -4.13 1.15
C VAL A 48 -6.98 -5.39 0.68
N ARG A 49 -6.37 -6.54 0.96
CA ARG A 49 -7.00 -7.85 0.81
C ARG A 49 -7.24 -8.43 2.20
N ASN A 50 -8.49 -8.43 2.62
CA ASN A 50 -8.89 -9.06 3.87
C ASN A 50 -8.85 -10.58 3.69
N GLY A 51 -8.10 -11.27 4.55
CA GLY A 51 -8.06 -12.73 4.56
C GLY A 51 -9.29 -13.29 5.25
N GLY A 52 -10.24 -13.81 4.47
CA GLY A 52 -11.38 -14.55 5.00
C GLY A 52 -11.06 -16.04 5.23
N GLY A 53 -11.65 -16.64 6.26
CA GLY A 53 -11.60 -18.09 6.51
C GLY A 53 -10.35 -18.59 7.25
N SER A 54 -9.64 -19.57 6.67
CA SER A 54 -8.47 -20.24 7.28
C SER A 54 -7.20 -19.38 7.34
N ASN A 55 -7.12 -18.33 6.51
CA ASN A 55 -5.96 -17.43 6.48
C ASN A 55 -6.36 -16.09 7.09
N ARG A 56 -6.31 -16.01 8.43
CA ARG A 56 -6.59 -14.84 9.27
C ARG A 56 -5.53 -13.75 9.15
N ARG A 57 -5.24 -13.32 7.92
CA ARG A 57 -4.25 -12.28 7.64
C ARG A 57 -4.77 -11.30 6.61
N ASN A 58 -4.66 -10.02 6.93
CA ASN A 58 -4.91 -8.92 6.02
C ASN A 58 -3.61 -8.59 5.29
N ILE A 59 -3.68 -8.53 3.96
CA ILE A 59 -2.53 -8.16 3.12
C ILE A 59 -2.76 -6.74 2.63
N PHE A 60 -1.84 -5.85 3.00
CA PHE A 60 -1.82 -4.45 2.59
C PHE A 60 -0.74 -4.25 1.55
N ARG A 61 -1.11 -3.65 0.42
CA ARG A 61 -0.23 -3.38 -0.70
C ARG A 61 -0.31 -1.91 -1.03
N TRP A 62 0.78 -1.20 -0.77
CA TRP A 62 0.92 0.21 -1.11
C TRP A 62 1.54 0.35 -2.50
N PHE A 63 0.96 1.24 -3.28
CA PHE A 63 1.46 1.62 -4.59
C PHE A 63 1.69 3.12 -4.56
N ALA A 64 2.96 3.53 -4.49
CA ALA A 64 3.28 4.94 -4.63
C ALA A 64 2.84 5.40 -6.02
N GLY A 65 2.00 6.44 -6.06
CA GLY A 65 1.74 7.19 -7.27
C GLY A 65 3.09 7.71 -7.71
N GLY A 66 3.49 7.38 -8.94
CA GLY A 66 4.74 7.88 -9.48
C GLY A 66 4.77 9.37 -9.21
N LEU A 67 5.82 9.85 -8.53
CA LEU A 67 6.15 11.28 -8.52
C LEU A 67 5.91 11.76 -9.96
N PRO A 68 5.24 12.91 -10.17
CA PRO A 68 5.11 13.44 -11.52
C PRO A 68 6.50 13.33 -12.13
N GLN A 69 6.62 12.57 -13.23
CA GLN A 69 7.87 12.45 -13.96
C GLN A 69 8.34 13.89 -14.13
N GLU A 70 9.44 14.25 -13.45
CA GLU A 70 10.03 15.55 -13.66
C GLU A 70 10.22 15.62 -15.18
N PRO A 71 9.59 16.61 -15.86
CA PRO A 71 9.72 16.69 -17.29
C PRO A 71 11.22 16.72 -17.59
N PRO A 72 11.72 15.96 -18.59
CA PRO A 72 13.14 16.00 -18.92
C PRO A 72 13.53 17.46 -19.09
N LEU A 73 14.50 17.91 -18.30
CA LEU A 73 15.03 19.26 -18.41
C LEU A 73 15.44 19.52 -19.87
N PRO A 74 15.17 20.73 -20.39
CA PRO A 74 15.35 21.07 -21.80
C PRO A 74 16.79 20.90 -22.31
#